data_AF-A0A1Y1NDT8-F1
#
_entry.id   AF-A0A1Y1NDT8-F1
#
_cell.length_a   1.000
_cell.length_b   1.000
_cell.length_c   1.000
_cell.angle_alpha   90.00
_cell.angle_beta   90.00
_cell.angle_gamma   90.00
#
_symmetry.space_group_name_H-M   'P 1'
#
loop_
_entity.id
_entity.type
_entity.pdbx_description
1 polymer ?
#
loop_
_entity_poly.entity_id
_entity_poly.type
_entity_poly.pdbx_seq_one_letter_code
_entity_poly.pdbx_strand_id
1 'polypeptide(L)'
;MSEQPFTLYSLCINVAVTDCVTLCRFCKKEFRLLPDNVLFDFYYKMYTEKRLCLLGVEYSELQVFSRMLKVKHKRSKLLKSFQSLIDHGSNVMEELLLSYSKYRTTPEPITSNIIDIGLKLGGFLNEGGWYNYSVEVLNVVEELCKKRSRNANTLCKLLDCYHKYVRYTLGRLFMLSL
;
A
#
# COMPACT_ATOMS: atom_id res chain seq x y z
N MET A 1 -26.62 -4.44 -27.36
CA MET A 1 -26.09 -3.56 -26.29
C MET A 1 -24.97 -2.75 -26.92
N SER A 2 -25.17 -1.45 -27.14
CA SER A 2 -24.18 -0.58 -27.79
C SER A 2 -22.98 -0.38 -26.86
N GLU A 3 -21.82 -0.94 -27.21
CA GLU A 3 -20.57 -0.64 -26.50
C GLU A 3 -20.26 0.85 -26.66
N GLN A 4 -20.26 1.56 -25.53
CA GLN A 4 -19.84 2.94 -25.48
C GLN A 4 -18.34 2.98 -25.86
N PRO A 5 -17.92 3.82 -26.82
CA PRO A 5 -16.56 3.79 -27.31
C PRO A 5 -15.57 4.12 -26.19
N PHE A 6 -14.45 3.39 -26.17
CA PHE A 6 -13.36 3.63 -25.23
C PHE A 6 -12.93 5.10 -25.30
N THR A 7 -12.83 5.76 -24.15
CA THR A 7 -12.21 7.08 -24.09
C THR A 7 -10.73 6.95 -24.45
N LEU A 8 -10.13 8.01 -25.01
CA LEU A 8 -8.68 8.04 -25.29
C LEU A 8 -7.87 7.64 -24.05
N TYR A 9 -8.29 8.10 -22.86
CA TYR A 9 -7.70 7.71 -21.59
C TYR A 9 -7.68 6.19 -21.38
N SER A 10 -8.83 5.54 -21.52
CA SER A 10 -8.94 4.09 -21.36
C SER A 10 -8.13 3.32 -22.40
N LEU A 11 -8.07 3.84 -23.63
CA LEU A 11 -7.25 3.26 -24.70
C LEU A 11 -5.76 3.33 -24.36
N CYS A 12 -5.27 4.49 -23.89
CA CYS A 12 -3.88 4.66 -23.47
C CYS A 12 -3.50 3.71 -22.33
N ILE A 13 -4.37 3.55 -21.32
CA ILE A 13 -4.14 2.62 -20.21
C ILE A 13 -4.10 1.17 -20.70
N ASN A 14 -5.03 0.77 -21.59
CA ASN A 14 -5.06 -0.58 -22.15
C ASN A 14 -3.76 -0.90 -22.93
N VAL A 15 -3.32 0.02 -23.78
CA VAL A 15 -2.08 -0.14 -24.56
C VAL A 15 -0.87 -0.21 -23.63
N ALA A 16 -0.79 0.65 -22.61
CA ALA A 16 0.31 0.64 -21.64
C ALA A 16 0.41 -0.68 -20.87
N VAL A 17 -0.72 -1.24 -20.43
CA VAL A 17 -0.74 -2.54 -19.75
C VAL A 17 -0.33 -3.66 -20.70
N THR A 18 -0.79 -3.62 -21.95
CA THR A 18 -0.42 -4.60 -22.99
C THR A 18 1.09 -4.58 -23.26
N ASP A 19 1.70 -3.40 -23.39
CA ASP A 19 3.15 -3.22 -23.61
C ASP A 19 4.00 -3.82 -22.47
N CYS A 20 3.51 -3.74 -21.23
CA CYS A 20 4.19 -4.35 -20.07
C CYS A 20 4.19 -5.88 -20.10
N VAL A 21 3.23 -6.50 -20.80
CA VAL A 21 3.09 -7.95 -20.88
C VAL A 21 3.90 -8.51 -22.05
N THR A 22 3.83 -7.88 -23.22
CA THR A 22 4.41 -8.41 -24.47
C THR A 22 5.93 -8.40 -24.49
N LEU A 23 6.58 -7.48 -23.77
CA LEU A 23 8.04 -7.34 -23.79
C LEU A 23 8.75 -8.07 -22.63
N CYS A 24 8.02 -8.68 -21.69
CA CYS A 24 8.54 -9.40 -20.53
C CYS A 24 9.72 -8.70 -19.81
N ARG A 25 9.72 -7.36 -19.82
CA ARG A 25 10.63 -6.51 -19.05
C ARG A 25 9.74 -5.79 -18.07
N PHE A 26 9.75 -6.29 -16.82
CA PHE A 26 9.19 -5.70 -15.61
C PHE A 26 8.71 -4.27 -15.82
N CYS A 27 7.40 -4.04 -15.60
CA CYS A 27 6.71 -2.75 -15.71
C CYS A 27 7.70 -1.59 -15.82
N LYS A 28 7.87 -1.07 -17.05
CA LYS A 28 8.77 0.03 -17.37
C LYS A 28 8.74 1.03 -16.23
N LYS A 29 9.86 1.19 -15.50
CA LYS A 29 9.92 2.03 -14.30
C LYS A 29 9.50 3.47 -14.62
N GLU A 30 9.54 3.86 -15.89
CA GLU A 30 8.96 5.08 -16.43
C GLU A 30 7.47 5.25 -16.09
N PHE A 31 6.68 4.18 -16.05
CA PHE A 31 5.27 4.26 -15.64
C PHE A 31 5.13 4.67 -14.17
N ARG A 32 6.13 4.42 -13.32
CA ARG A 32 6.15 4.95 -11.96
C ARG A 32 6.27 6.48 -11.93
N LEU A 33 6.52 7.16 -13.05
CA LEU A 33 6.50 8.64 -13.10
C LEU A 33 5.09 9.21 -13.30
N LEU A 34 4.10 8.37 -13.64
CA LEU A 34 2.72 8.80 -13.82
C LEU A 34 2.15 9.41 -12.53
N PRO A 35 1.25 10.41 -12.60
CA PRO A 35 0.55 10.93 -11.43
C PRO A 35 -0.22 9.85 -10.65
N ASP A 36 -0.35 10.00 -9.33
CA ASP A 36 -0.89 8.95 -8.42
C ASP A 36 -2.23 8.36 -8.89
N ASN A 37 -3.16 9.19 -9.38
CA ASN A 37 -4.47 8.75 -9.86
C ASN A 37 -4.40 7.89 -11.13
N VAL A 38 -3.52 8.27 -12.06
CA VAL A 38 -3.32 7.59 -13.34
C VAL A 38 -2.55 6.29 -13.11
N LEU A 39 -1.52 6.35 -12.27
CA LEU A 39 -0.76 5.18 -11.86
C LEU A 39 -1.65 4.14 -11.16
N PHE A 40 -2.57 4.59 -10.31
CA PHE A 40 -3.56 3.72 -9.71
C PHE A 40 -4.43 3.02 -10.76
N ASP A 41 -4.95 3.77 -11.73
CA ASP A 41 -5.80 3.17 -12.78
C ASP A 41 -5.02 2.19 -13.65
N PHE A 42 -3.75 2.46 -13.92
CA PHE A 42 -2.84 1.55 -14.60
C PHE A 42 -2.65 0.23 -13.83
N TYR A 43 -2.32 0.28 -12.54
CA TYR A 43 -2.19 -0.91 -11.72
C TYR A 43 -3.52 -1.65 -11.51
N TYR A 44 -4.62 -0.91 -11.37
CA TYR A 44 -5.94 -1.51 -11.25
C TYR A 44 -6.38 -2.17 -12.57
N LYS A 45 -5.99 -1.63 -13.71
CA LYS A 45 -6.19 -2.28 -15.01
C LYS A 45 -5.41 -3.60 -15.09
N MET A 46 -4.14 -3.62 -14.68
CA MET A 46 -3.36 -4.87 -14.55
C MET A 46 -4.06 -5.91 -13.66
N TYR A 47 -4.64 -5.48 -12.54
CA TYR A 47 -5.47 -6.33 -11.69
C TYR A 47 -6.68 -6.90 -12.44
N THR A 48 -7.44 -6.06 -13.15
CA THR A 48 -8.62 -6.51 -13.91
C THR A 48 -8.28 -7.50 -15.02
N GLU A 49 -7.07 -7.41 -15.58
CA GLU A 49 -6.54 -8.35 -16.59
C GLU A 49 -5.81 -9.55 -15.99
N LYS A 50 -5.93 -9.78 -14.67
CA LYS A 50 -5.35 -10.93 -13.95
C LYS A 50 -3.84 -11.02 -14.06
N ARG A 51 -3.14 -9.89 -14.24
CA ARG A 51 -1.66 -9.82 -14.26
C ARG A 51 -1.09 -9.76 -12.84
N LEU A 52 -1.48 -10.72 -11.99
CA LEU A 52 -1.23 -10.67 -10.55
C LEU A 52 0.25 -10.79 -10.17
N CYS A 53 1.06 -11.57 -10.91
CA CYS A 53 2.50 -11.65 -10.64
C CYS A 53 3.22 -10.30 -10.83
N LEU A 54 2.94 -9.60 -11.95
CA LEU A 54 3.52 -8.29 -12.24
C LEU A 54 3.04 -7.24 -11.23
N LEU A 55 1.75 -7.26 -10.93
CA LEU A 55 1.16 -6.35 -9.93
C LEU A 55 1.75 -6.61 -8.54
N GLY A 56 1.99 -7.86 -8.17
CA GLY A 56 2.64 -8.26 -6.93
C GLY A 56 4.01 -7.61 -6.79
N VAL A 57 4.87 -7.74 -7.79
CA VAL A 57 6.20 -7.10 -7.82
C VAL A 57 6.10 -5.58 -7.63
N GLU A 58 5.15 -4.92 -8.29
CA GLU A 58 4.99 -3.47 -8.16
C GLU A 58 4.42 -3.06 -6.79
N TYR A 59 3.48 -3.81 -6.22
CA TYR A 59 2.89 -3.50 -4.91
C TYR A 59 3.82 -3.83 -3.75
N SER A 60 4.79 -4.73 -3.93
CA SER A 60 5.81 -5.02 -2.94
C SER A 60 6.81 -3.88 -2.74
N GLU A 61 6.94 -3.00 -3.72
CA GLU A 61 7.79 -1.82 -3.63
C GLU A 61 7.13 -0.76 -2.74
N LEU A 62 7.65 -0.58 -1.52
CA LEU A 62 7.09 0.33 -0.53
C LEU A 62 6.83 1.74 -1.07
N GLN A 63 7.72 2.27 -1.91
CA GLN A 63 7.54 3.59 -2.52
C GLN A 63 6.34 3.63 -3.47
N VAL A 64 6.13 2.59 -4.28
CA VAL A 64 4.97 2.46 -5.16
C VAL A 64 3.70 2.33 -4.33
N PHE A 65 3.69 1.43 -3.35
CA PHE A 65 2.52 1.19 -2.53
C PHE A 65 2.14 2.41 -1.69
N SER A 66 3.12 3.16 -1.16
CA SER A 66 2.88 4.41 -0.43
C SER A 66 2.09 5.43 -1.24
N ARG A 67 2.22 5.41 -2.57
CA ARG A 67 1.46 6.26 -3.48
C ARG A 67 0.07 5.75 -3.73
N MET A 68 -0.12 4.42 -3.81
CA MET A 68 -1.44 3.82 -3.88
C MET A 68 -2.27 4.19 -2.63
N LEU A 69 -1.63 4.21 -1.46
CA LEU A 69 -2.24 4.65 -0.20
C LEU A 69 -2.67 6.13 -0.20
N LYS A 70 -2.12 6.99 -1.08
CA LYS A 70 -2.55 8.40 -1.21
C LYS A 70 -3.88 8.54 -1.93
N VAL A 71 -4.27 7.56 -2.76
CA VAL A 71 -5.49 7.60 -3.58
C VAL A 71 -6.72 7.17 -2.78
N LYS A 72 -7.11 7.97 -1.79
CA LYS A 72 -8.13 7.64 -0.79
C LYS A 72 -9.51 7.27 -1.37
N HIS A 73 -9.95 7.93 -2.43
CA HIS A 73 -11.28 7.68 -3.01
C HIS A 73 -11.38 6.34 -3.75
N LYS A 74 -10.26 5.65 -3.98
CA LYS A 74 -10.21 4.30 -4.59
C LYS A 74 -9.86 3.21 -3.57
N ARG A 75 -10.04 3.49 -2.27
CA ARG A 75 -9.65 2.61 -1.16
C ARG A 75 -10.17 1.18 -1.29
N SER A 76 -11.45 1.00 -1.62
CA SER A 76 -12.07 -0.33 -1.75
C SER A 76 -11.50 -1.11 -2.94
N LYS A 77 -11.16 -0.42 -4.03
CA LYS A 77 -10.49 -1.04 -5.18
C LYS A 77 -9.10 -1.55 -4.80
N LEU A 78 -8.36 -0.77 -4.00
CA LEU A 78 -7.04 -1.15 -3.51
C LEU A 78 -7.12 -2.34 -2.54
N LEU A 79 -8.08 -2.37 -1.61
CA LEU A 79 -8.30 -3.53 -0.74
C LEU A 79 -8.55 -4.78 -1.57
N LYS A 80 -9.45 -4.68 -2.55
CA LYS A 80 -9.82 -5.81 -3.41
C LYS A 80 -8.63 -6.34 -4.21
N SER A 81 -7.85 -5.46 -4.85
CA SER A 81 -6.68 -5.90 -5.62
C SER A 81 -5.59 -6.47 -4.72
N PHE A 82 -5.37 -5.89 -3.54
CA PHE A 82 -4.39 -6.38 -2.57
C PHE A 82 -4.77 -7.75 -1.99
N GLN A 83 -6.05 -7.96 -1.61
CA GLN A 83 -6.53 -9.27 -1.17
C GLN A 83 -6.31 -10.34 -2.25
N SER A 84 -6.62 -10.03 -3.52
CA SER A 84 -6.38 -10.98 -4.61
C SER A 84 -4.90 -11.33 -4.83
N LEU A 85 -3.96 -10.46 -4.46
CA LEU A 85 -2.53 -10.79 -4.50
C LEU A 85 -2.16 -11.78 -3.40
N ILE A 86 -2.73 -11.59 -2.20
CA ILE A 86 -2.55 -12.51 -1.08
C ILE A 86 -3.14 -13.88 -1.40
N ASP A 87 -4.36 -13.91 -1.95
CA ASP A 87 -5.04 -15.16 -2.34
C ASP A 87 -4.28 -15.90 -3.45
N HIS A 88 -3.56 -15.17 -4.30
CA HIS A 88 -2.67 -15.72 -5.32
C HIS A 88 -1.33 -16.23 -4.74
N GLY A 89 -1.05 -16.01 -3.46
CA GLY A 89 0.18 -16.43 -2.80
C GLY A 89 1.38 -15.51 -3.06
N SER A 90 1.14 -14.20 -3.30
CA SER A 90 2.24 -13.25 -3.34
C SER A 90 2.75 -12.91 -1.93
N ASN A 91 4.04 -12.62 -1.81
CA ASN A 91 4.68 -12.24 -0.54
C ASN A 91 4.58 -10.72 -0.28
N VAL A 92 3.59 -10.04 -0.88
CA VAL A 92 3.50 -8.57 -0.86
C VAL A 92 3.46 -7.99 0.56
N MET A 93 2.79 -8.67 1.50
CA MET A 93 2.73 -8.22 2.90
C MET A 93 4.09 -8.30 3.60
N GLU A 94 4.79 -9.41 3.42
CA GLU A 94 6.11 -9.66 4.01
C GLU A 94 7.14 -8.69 3.42
N GLU A 95 7.15 -8.49 2.10
CA GLU A 95 8.09 -7.58 1.44
C GLU A 95 7.86 -6.12 1.86
N LEU A 96 6.60 -5.67 1.97
CA LEU A 96 6.28 -4.33 2.47
C LEU A 96 6.71 -4.14 3.93
N LEU A 97 6.44 -5.12 4.79
CA LEU A 97 6.82 -5.06 6.21
C LEU A 97 8.34 -5.07 6.37
N LEU A 98 9.05 -5.95 5.65
CA LEU A 98 10.51 -6.03 5.66
C LEU A 98 11.12 -4.72 5.15
N SER A 99 10.59 -4.17 4.06
CA SER A 99 11.04 -2.90 3.49
C SER A 99 10.85 -1.74 4.47
N TYR A 100 9.69 -1.66 5.14
CA TYR A 100 9.42 -0.63 6.14
C TYR A 100 10.27 -0.80 7.41
N SER A 101 10.49 -2.04 7.85
CA SER A 101 11.26 -2.34 9.06
C SER A 101 12.74 -1.91 8.97
N LYS A 102 13.29 -1.74 7.76
CA LYS A 102 14.67 -1.22 7.55
C LYS A 102 14.86 0.17 8.15
N TYR A 103 13.80 0.97 8.28
CA TYR A 103 13.89 2.28 8.91
C TYR A 103 14.24 2.21 10.41
N ARG A 104 14.08 1.05 11.06
CA ARG A 104 14.51 0.85 12.46
C ARG A 104 16.00 1.08 12.66
N THR A 105 16.82 0.66 11.69
CA THR A 105 18.28 0.65 11.78
C THR A 105 18.93 1.71 10.90
N THR A 106 18.14 2.48 10.16
CA THR A 106 18.65 3.50 9.24
C THR A 106 19.31 4.64 10.04
N PRO A 107 20.56 5.02 9.72
CA PRO A 107 21.29 6.10 10.40
C PRO A 107 20.82 7.49 9.95
N GLU A 108 20.11 7.59 8.83
CA GLU A 108 19.55 8.84 8.30
C GLU A 108 18.49 9.43 9.23
N PRO A 109 18.30 10.76 9.20
CA PRO A 109 17.29 11.42 10.03
C PRO A 109 15.89 10.90 9.70
N ILE A 110 15.20 10.38 10.73
CA ILE A 110 13.81 9.92 10.62
C ILE A 110 12.91 11.12 10.28
N THR A 111 12.49 11.18 9.01
CA THR A 111 11.59 12.23 8.53
C THR A 111 10.16 11.97 8.95
N SER A 112 9.37 13.05 9.05
CA SER A 112 7.93 12.97 9.32
C SER A 112 7.20 12.07 8.32
N ASN A 113 7.63 12.09 7.05
CA ASN A 113 7.01 11.33 5.97
C ASN A 113 7.16 9.80 6.15
N ILE A 114 8.29 9.31 6.67
CA ILE A 114 8.48 7.88 6.94
C ILE A 114 7.45 7.38 7.97
N ILE A 115 7.18 8.18 9.00
CA ILE A 115 6.14 7.87 9.99
C ILE A 115 4.75 7.90 9.34
N ASP A 116 4.47 8.88 8.46
CA ASP A 116 3.18 8.97 7.77
C ASP A 116 2.92 7.78 6.84
N ILE A 117 3.98 7.23 6.21
CA ILE A 117 3.89 5.99 5.42
C ILE A 117 3.47 4.83 6.33
N GLY A 118 4.12 4.65 7.47
CA GLY A 118 3.79 3.57 8.42
C GLY A 118 2.38 3.70 8.98
N LEU A 119 1.94 4.89 9.36
CA LEU A 119 0.58 5.12 9.85
C LEU A 119 -0.49 4.82 8.78
N LYS A 120 -0.22 5.16 7.52
CA LYS A 120 -1.10 4.83 6.39
C LYS A 120 -1.10 3.34 6.09
N LEU A 121 0.07 2.69 6.11
CA LEU A 121 0.23 1.26 5.85
C LEU A 121 -0.43 0.43 6.96
N GLY A 122 -0.12 0.70 8.24
CA GLY A 122 -0.76 0.02 9.37
C GLY A 122 -2.27 0.25 9.39
N GLY A 123 -2.73 1.48 9.14
CA GLY A 123 -4.16 1.77 8.98
C GLY A 123 -4.80 0.98 7.84
N PHE A 124 -4.11 0.90 6.70
CA PHE A 124 -4.56 0.14 5.55
C PHE A 124 -4.72 -1.35 5.87
N LEU A 125 -3.76 -1.91 6.58
CA LEU A 125 -3.73 -3.32 6.95
C LEU A 125 -4.82 -3.67 7.96
N ASN A 126 -5.06 -2.79 8.92
CA ASN A 126 -6.14 -2.89 9.89
C ASN A 126 -7.52 -2.91 9.19
N GLU A 127 -7.75 -1.99 8.25
CA GLU A 127 -9.00 -1.95 7.46
C GLU A 127 -9.21 -3.21 6.59
N GLY A 128 -8.15 -3.88 6.17
CA GLY A 128 -8.22 -5.14 5.41
C GLY A 128 -8.29 -6.40 6.28
N GLY A 129 -8.26 -6.29 7.60
CA GLY A 129 -8.26 -7.44 8.51
C GLY A 129 -6.90 -8.15 8.66
N TRP A 130 -5.83 -7.64 8.04
CA TRP A 130 -4.47 -8.18 8.16
C TRP A 130 -3.79 -7.65 9.43
N TYR A 131 -4.42 -7.96 10.55
CA TYR A 131 -4.16 -7.41 11.86
C TYR A 131 -2.73 -7.65 12.38
N ASN A 132 -2.15 -8.82 12.12
CA ASN A 132 -0.78 -9.14 12.56
C ASN A 132 0.26 -8.21 11.91
N TYR A 133 0.21 -8.08 10.59
CA TYR A 133 1.08 -7.16 9.84
C TYR A 133 0.84 -5.69 10.23
N SER A 134 -0.42 -5.32 10.49
CA SER A 134 -0.73 -3.96 10.98
C SER A 134 0.00 -3.65 12.28
N VAL A 135 -0.04 -4.56 13.26
CA VAL A 135 0.62 -4.38 14.56
C VAL A 135 2.12 -4.26 14.40
N GLU A 136 2.73 -5.09 13.56
CA GLU A 136 4.18 -5.02 13.33
C GLU A 136 4.61 -3.70 12.70
N VAL A 137 3.87 -3.18 11.73
CA VAL A 137 4.13 -1.85 11.15
C VAL A 137 3.97 -0.75 12.20
N LEU A 138 2.92 -0.81 13.03
CA LEU A 138 2.69 0.19 14.08
C LEU A 138 3.76 0.13 15.18
N ASN A 139 4.34 -1.04 15.47
CA ASN A 139 5.44 -1.18 16.43
C ASN A 139 6.67 -0.43 15.91
N VAL A 140 6.97 -0.57 14.61
CA VAL A 140 8.03 0.21 13.94
C VAL A 140 7.73 1.70 14.05
N VAL A 141 6.50 2.15 13.77
CA VAL A 141 6.11 3.57 13.89
C VAL A 141 6.34 4.12 15.30
N GLU A 142 5.95 3.37 16.32
CA GLU A 142 6.15 3.74 17.73
C GLU A 142 7.64 3.90 18.05
N GLU A 143 8.47 2.93 17.68
CA GLU A 143 9.92 3.00 17.85
C GLU A 143 10.53 4.23 17.17
N LEU A 144 10.11 4.50 15.93
CA LEU A 144 10.58 5.68 15.17
C LEU A 144 10.14 6.99 15.83
N CYS A 145 8.93 7.06 16.37
CA CYS A 145 8.46 8.24 17.09
C CYS A 145 9.25 8.46 18.38
N LYS A 146 9.54 7.40 19.14
CA LYS A 146 10.32 7.47 20.40
C LYS A 146 11.77 7.91 20.19
N LYS A 147 12.36 7.62 19.01
CA LYS A 147 13.70 8.07 18.62
C LYS A 147 13.78 9.55 18.26
N ARG A 148 12.66 10.22 17.94
CA ARG A 148 12.64 11.66 17.60
C ARG A 148 12.56 12.52 18.86
N SER A 149 12.96 13.79 18.73
CA SER A 149 12.73 14.77 19.77
C SER A 149 11.24 14.90 20.08
N ARG A 150 10.92 14.95 21.37
CA ARG A 150 9.54 15.13 21.86
C ARG A 150 9.06 16.53 21.47
N ASN A 151 8.23 16.60 20.45
CA ASN A 151 7.52 17.80 20.02
C ASN A 151 6.05 17.45 19.73
N ALA A 152 5.20 18.47 19.60
CA ALA A 152 3.76 18.28 19.40
C ALA A 152 3.45 17.36 18.20
N ASN A 153 4.16 17.51 17.08
CA ASN A 153 3.96 16.67 15.88
C ASN A 153 4.28 15.19 16.14
N THR A 154 5.40 14.90 16.82
CA THR A 154 5.75 13.52 17.21
C THR A 154 4.70 12.91 18.15
N LEU A 155 4.18 13.70 19.11
CA LEU A 155 3.13 13.25 20.02
C LEU A 155 1.81 12.98 19.30
N CYS A 156 1.38 13.84 18.37
CA CYS A 156 0.18 13.62 17.56
C CYS A 156 0.28 12.32 16.73
N LYS A 157 1.44 12.05 16.13
CA LYS A 157 1.69 10.80 15.37
C LYS A 157 1.66 9.56 16.26
N LEU A 158 2.23 9.66 17.46
CA LEU A 158 2.19 8.57 18.43
C LEU A 158 0.77 8.31 18.92
N LEU A 159 -0.03 9.35 19.14
CA LEU A 159 -1.45 9.22 19.48
C LEU A 159 -2.25 8.55 18.34
N ASP A 160 -2.02 8.93 17.08
CA ASP A 160 -2.65 8.27 15.92
C ASP A 160 -2.25 6.79 15.85
N CYS A 161 -0.98 6.49 16.13
CA CYS A 161 -0.48 5.11 16.23
C CYS A 161 -1.28 4.31 17.29
N TYR A 162 -1.38 4.81 18.52
CA TYR A 162 -2.12 4.15 19.60
C TYR A 162 -3.62 4.04 19.33
N HIS A 163 -4.24 5.06 18.72
CA HIS A 163 -5.64 4.95 18.29
C HIS A 163 -5.83 3.81 17.29
N LYS A 164 -4.91 3.62 16.34
CA LYS A 164 -4.94 2.49 15.40
C LYS A 164 -4.71 1.14 16.10
N TYR A 165 -3.87 1.07 17.13
CA TYR A 165 -3.74 -0.14 17.97
C TYR A 165 -5.03 -0.51 18.67
N VAL A 166 -5.74 0.46 19.25
CA VAL A 166 -7.01 0.20 19.93
C VAL A 166 -8.06 -0.33 18.95
N ARG A 167 -8.08 0.18 17.73
CA ARG A 167 -8.95 -0.36 16.66
C ARG A 167 -8.60 -1.82 16.33
N TYR A 168 -7.32 -2.18 16.31
CA TYR A 168 -6.88 -3.57 16.16
C TYR A 168 -7.40 -4.46 17.30
N THR A 169 -7.23 -4.04 18.56
CA THR A 169 -7.61 -4.89 19.71
C THR A 169 -9.11 -5.12 19.73
N LEU A 170 -9.91 -4.08 19.44
CA LEU A 170 -11.35 -4.21 19.31
C LEU A 170 -11.73 -5.13 18.13
N GLY A 171 -11.17 -4.92 16.94
CA GLY A 171 -11.45 -5.74 15.76
C GLY A 171 -11.11 -7.23 15.96
N ARG A 172 -10.00 -7.52 16.65
CA ARG A 172 -9.60 -8.89 17.00
C ARG A 172 -10.56 -9.53 18.00
N LEU A 173 -11.03 -8.80 19.01
CA LEU A 173 -12.01 -9.30 19.98
C LEU A 173 -13.35 -9.63 19.32
N PHE A 174 -13.80 -8.81 18.35
CA PHE A 174 -15.00 -9.10 17.56
C PHE A 174 -14.84 -10.34 16.67
N MET A 175 -13.68 -10.58 16.07
CA MET A 175 -13.44 -11.79 15.27
C MET A 175 -13.35 -13.08 16.10
N LEU A 176 -12.93 -13.00 17.37
CA LEU A 176 -12.86 -14.16 18.27
C LEU A 176 -14.20 -14.50 18.93
N SER A 177 -15.22 -13.66 18.76
CA SER A 177 -16.57 -13.83 19.33
C SER A 177 -17.62 -14.29 18.30
N LEU A 178 -17.18 -14.58 17.07
CA LEU A 178 -17.95 -15.19 15.98
C LEU A 178 -17.42 -16.61 15.71
#